data_AF-A0A962D734-F1
#
_entry.id   AF-A0A962D734-F1
#
_cell.length_a   1.000
_cell.length_b   1.000
_cell.length_c   1.000
_cell.angle_alpha   90.00
_cell.angle_beta   90.00
_cell.angle_gamma   90.00
#
_symmetry.space_group_name_H-M   'P 1'
#
loop_
_entity.id
_entity.type
_entity.pdbx_description
1 polymer ?
#
loop_
_entity_poly.entity_id
_entity_poly.type
_entity_poly.pdbx_seq_one_letter_code
_entity_poly.pdbx_strand_id
1 'polypeptide(L)'
;VLSELGRVEEAVALRRTLIALNDEVRGKDAKSALLHHYNLASGLLKLHQFDEALIILEGITNRARFELPDESISYQYYAIAYGKALMESGQLQRAQRVVEDAELDGRREGDSSVMRRYVEELAELSKLISNQLEKR
;
A
#
# COMPACT_ATOMS: atom_id res chain seq x y z
N VAL A 1 -0.51 -8.35 23.49
CA VAL A 1 0.82 -7.91 23.01
C VAL A 1 1.71 -9.08 22.56
N LEU A 2 2.36 -9.88 23.42
CA LEU A 2 3.27 -10.95 22.96
C LEU A 2 2.62 -12.03 22.08
N SER A 3 1.38 -12.44 22.39
CA SER A 3 0.64 -13.43 21.57
C SER A 3 0.20 -12.87 20.21
N GLU A 4 -0.06 -11.56 20.13
CA GLU A 4 -0.37 -10.90 18.85
C GLU A 4 0.88 -10.74 18.01
N LEU A 5 2.00 -10.40 18.68
CA LEU A 5 3.39 -10.55 18.25
C LEU A 5 3.55 -11.80 17.38
N GLY A 6 3.55 -12.93 18.10
CA GLY A 6 3.76 -14.28 17.55
C GLY A 6 2.91 -14.60 16.33
N ARG A 7 1.64 -14.19 16.36
CA ARG A 7 0.69 -14.43 15.27
C ARG A 7 0.99 -13.60 14.02
N VAL A 8 1.53 -12.40 14.19
CA VAL A 8 1.96 -11.56 13.07
C VAL A 8 3.22 -12.14 12.43
N GLU A 9 4.21 -12.58 13.21
CA GLU A 9 5.41 -13.21 12.63
C GLU A 9 5.08 -14.51 11.89
N GLU A 10 4.21 -15.35 12.46
CA GLU A 10 3.74 -16.57 11.80
C GLU A 10 3.02 -16.25 10.48
N ALA A 11 2.14 -15.24 10.49
CA ALA A 11 1.44 -14.83 9.28
C ALA A 11 2.39 -14.27 8.19
N VAL A 12 3.45 -13.56 8.59
CA VAL A 12 4.49 -13.08 7.67
C VAL A 12 5.24 -14.26 7.05
N ALA A 13 5.64 -15.25 7.86
CA ALA A 13 6.33 -16.45 7.39
C ALA A 13 5.47 -17.25 6.39
N LEU A 14 4.21 -17.50 6.73
CA LEU A 14 3.26 -18.20 5.86
C LEU A 14 3.05 -17.46 4.53
N ARG A 15 2.97 -16.13 4.55
CA ARG A 15 2.82 -15.33 3.33
C ARG A 15 4.03 -15.38 2.42
N ARG A 16 5.25 -15.37 2.96
CA ARG A 16 6.47 -15.55 2.15
C ARG A 16 6.45 -16.88 1.42
N THR A 17 6.13 -17.96 2.12
CA THR A 17 6.00 -19.29 1.51
C THR A 17 4.93 -19.32 0.43
N LEU A 18 3.76 -18.71 0.68
CA LEU A 18 2.67 -18.65 -0.30
C LEU A 18 3.06 -17.89 -1.57
N ILE A 19 3.78 -16.77 -1.43
CA ILE A 19 4.26 -15.98 -2.58
C ILE A 19 5.29 -16.79 -3.39
N ALA A 20 6.27 -17.43 -2.74
CA ALA A 20 7.26 -18.25 -3.42
C ALA A 20 6.62 -19.40 -4.22
N LEU A 21 5.67 -20.14 -3.60
CA LEU A 21 4.91 -21.19 -4.27
C LEU A 21 4.01 -20.65 -5.40
N ASN A 22 3.55 -19.40 -5.28
CA ASN A 22 2.73 -18.77 -6.30
C ASN A 22 3.53 -18.42 -7.57
N ASP A 23 4.75 -17.91 -7.40
CA ASP A 23 5.60 -17.51 -8.53
C ASP A 23 6.04 -18.74 -9.36
N GLU A 24 6.14 -19.91 -8.73
CA GLU A 24 6.41 -21.19 -9.40
C GLU A 24 5.22 -21.69 -10.23
N VAL A 25 3.99 -21.37 -9.85
CA VAL A 25 2.75 -21.81 -10.52
C VAL A 25 2.21 -20.65 -11.36
N ARG A 26 2.77 -20.46 -12.57
CA ARG A 26 2.32 -19.40 -13.51
C ARG A 26 0.83 -19.55 -13.84
N GLY A 27 0.02 -18.58 -13.41
CA GLY A 27 -1.39 -18.49 -13.79
C GLY A 27 -2.32 -17.72 -12.84
N LYS A 28 -1.84 -17.13 -11.74
CA LYS A 28 -2.75 -16.47 -10.79
C LYS A 28 -3.16 -15.07 -11.24
N ASP A 29 -4.44 -14.78 -11.00
CA ASP A 29 -5.08 -13.47 -11.08
C ASP A 29 -4.17 -12.37 -10.49
N ALA A 30 -3.86 -11.36 -11.32
CA ALA A 30 -2.98 -10.24 -10.97
C ALA A 30 -3.45 -9.53 -9.70
N LYS A 31 -4.77 -9.41 -9.50
CA LYS A 31 -5.38 -8.82 -8.31
C LYS A 31 -5.03 -9.60 -7.04
N SER A 32 -5.19 -10.92 -7.10
CA SER A 32 -4.88 -11.83 -5.99
C SER A 32 -3.38 -11.79 -5.65
N ALA A 33 -2.51 -11.76 -6.66
CA ALA A 33 -1.06 -11.65 -6.47
C ALA A 33 -0.67 -10.35 -5.74
N LEU A 34 -1.23 -9.20 -6.15
CA LEU A 34 -0.96 -7.91 -5.50
C LEU A 34 -1.46 -7.89 -4.04
N LEU A 35 -2.61 -8.49 -3.77
CA LEU A 35 -3.16 -8.57 -2.42
C LEU A 35 -2.29 -9.44 -1.47
N HIS A 36 -1.68 -10.52 -1.96
CA HIS A 36 -0.76 -11.32 -1.15
C HIS A 36 0.47 -10.52 -0.71
N HIS A 37 1.05 -9.76 -1.63
CA HIS A 37 2.18 -8.87 -1.36
C HIS A 37 1.80 -7.73 -0.41
N TYR A 38 0.64 -7.10 -0.61
CA TYR A 38 0.13 -6.11 0.33
C TYR A 38 0.01 -6.65 1.76
N ASN A 39 -0.55 -7.84 1.91
CA ASN A 39 -0.72 -8.46 3.23
C ASN A 39 0.63 -8.82 3.88
N LEU A 40 1.65 -9.16 3.08
CA LEU A 40 3.02 -9.35 3.58
C LEU A 40 3.56 -8.01 4.10
N ALA A 41 3.49 -6.95 3.29
CA ALA A 41 3.92 -5.61 3.69
C ALA A 41 3.20 -5.11 4.95
N SER A 42 1.88 -5.31 5.05
CA SER A 42 1.11 -4.95 6.25
C SER A 42 1.58 -5.69 7.50
N GLY A 43 1.95 -6.96 7.38
CA GLY A 43 2.57 -7.72 8.47
C GLY A 43 3.93 -7.15 8.87
N LEU A 44 4.78 -6.84 7.88
CA LEU A 44 6.10 -6.25 8.10
C LEU A 44 6.01 -4.88 8.79
N LEU A 45 5.05 -4.02 8.41
CA LEU A 45 4.82 -2.73 9.07
C LEU A 45 4.45 -2.90 10.55
N LYS A 46 3.60 -3.90 10.88
CA LYS A 46 3.26 -4.23 12.27
C LYS A 46 4.46 -4.71 13.09
N LEU A 47 5.47 -5.26 12.42
CA LEU A 47 6.75 -5.67 13.00
C LEU A 47 7.81 -4.56 12.93
N HIS A 48 7.45 -3.34 12.51
CA HIS A 48 8.37 -2.22 12.28
C HIS A 48 9.50 -2.50 11.28
N GLN A 49 9.30 -3.46 10.38
CA GLN A 49 10.24 -3.83 9.32
C GLN A 49 9.99 -2.97 8.07
N PHE A 50 10.25 -1.67 8.18
CA PHE A 50 9.89 -0.68 7.16
C PHE A 50 10.63 -0.87 5.83
N ASP A 51 11.91 -1.26 5.84
CA ASP A 51 12.71 -1.35 4.61
C ASP A 51 12.11 -2.34 3.60
N GLU A 52 11.80 -3.57 4.04
CA GLU A 52 11.18 -4.59 3.20
C GLU A 52 9.73 -4.22 2.85
N ALA A 53 8.97 -3.70 3.82
CA ALA A 53 7.58 -3.31 3.59
C ALA A 53 7.46 -2.24 2.50
N LEU A 54 8.35 -1.23 2.51
CA LEU A 54 8.35 -0.14 1.53
C LEU A 54 8.71 -0.63 0.13
N ILE A 55 9.70 -1.51 0.00
CA ILE A 55 10.06 -2.11 -1.30
C ILE A 55 8.85 -2.86 -1.89
N ILE A 56 8.15 -3.64 -1.07
CA ILE A 56 6.96 -4.38 -1.51
C ILE A 56 5.83 -3.41 -1.89
N LEU A 57 5.55 -2.41 -1.06
CA LEU A 57 4.49 -1.42 -1.31
C LEU A 57 4.73 -0.62 -2.57
N GLU A 58 5.97 -0.20 -2.83
CA GLU A 58 6.36 0.47 -4.08
C GLU A 58 6.11 -0.43 -5.30
N GLY A 59 6.55 -1.69 -5.24
CA GLY A 59 6.36 -2.66 -6.31
C GLY A 59 4.90 -2.91 -6.64
N ILE A 60 4.05 -3.16 -5.63
CA ILE A 60 2.62 -3.41 -5.87
C ILE A 60 1.88 -2.17 -6.34
N THR A 61 2.25 -0.98 -5.85
CA THR A 61 1.60 0.29 -6.23
C THR A 61 1.88 0.59 -7.69
N ASN A 62 3.13 0.43 -8.14
CA ASN A 62 3.52 0.61 -9.53
C ASN A 62 2.83 -0.39 -10.46
N ARG A 63 2.73 -1.67 -10.04
CA ARG A 63 2.05 -2.70 -10.82
C ARG A 63 0.54 -2.47 -10.89
N ALA A 64 -0.10 -2.13 -9.78
CA ALA A 64 -1.54 -1.89 -9.71
C ALA A 64 -1.99 -0.82 -10.71
N ARG A 65 -1.18 0.23 -10.91
CA ARG A 65 -1.42 1.30 -11.89
C ARG A 65 -1.60 0.81 -13.33
N PHE A 66 -0.97 -0.31 -13.71
CA PHE A 66 -1.03 -0.85 -15.07
C PHE A 66 -1.80 -2.16 -15.19
N GLU A 67 -1.81 -2.98 -14.14
CA GLU A 67 -2.42 -4.32 -14.13
C GLU A 67 -3.91 -4.30 -13.71
N LEU A 68 -4.38 -3.23 -13.04
CA LEU A 68 -5.75 -3.13 -12.53
C LEU A 68 -6.47 -1.89 -13.11
N PRO A 69 -6.98 -1.96 -14.35
CA PRO A 69 -7.64 -0.83 -15.02
C PRO A 69 -9.08 -0.54 -14.54
N ASP A 70 -9.60 -1.26 -13.53
CA ASP A 70 -11.00 -1.16 -13.06
C ASP A 70 -11.10 -0.95 -11.54
N GLU A 71 -12.16 -0.26 -11.09
CA GLU A 71 -12.37 0.37 -9.78
C GLU A 71 -12.40 -0.59 -8.56
N SER A 72 -12.38 -1.91 -8.74
CA SER A 72 -12.68 -2.83 -7.63
C SER A 72 -11.54 -3.02 -6.62
N ILE A 73 -10.27 -2.83 -7.03
CA ILE A 73 -9.07 -2.70 -6.17
C ILE A 73 -8.14 -1.73 -6.86
N SER A 74 -8.33 -0.45 -6.58
CA SER A 74 -7.73 0.60 -7.36
C SER A 74 -6.32 0.92 -6.86
N TYR A 75 -5.47 1.41 -7.76
CA TYR A 75 -4.13 1.93 -7.47
C TYR A 75 -4.10 2.84 -6.21
N GLN A 76 -5.16 3.63 -5.99
CA GLN A 76 -5.33 4.51 -4.84
C GLN A 76 -5.31 3.77 -3.50
N TYR A 77 -5.88 2.56 -3.42
CA TYR A 77 -5.84 1.75 -2.20
C TYR A 77 -4.40 1.45 -1.77
N TYR A 78 -3.55 1.03 -2.72
CA TYR A 78 -2.15 0.73 -2.44
C TYR A 78 -1.34 2.01 -2.19
N ALA A 79 -1.65 3.09 -2.91
CA ALA A 79 -1.00 4.39 -2.71
C ALA A 79 -1.28 4.97 -1.31
N ILE A 80 -2.49 4.80 -0.75
CA ILE A 80 -2.79 5.19 0.64
C ILE A 80 -1.88 4.44 1.61
N ALA A 81 -1.77 3.12 1.46
CA ALA A 81 -0.93 2.31 2.34
C ALA A 81 0.56 2.66 2.20
N TYR A 82 1.03 2.86 0.97
CA TYR A 82 2.41 3.27 0.71
C TYR A 82 2.71 4.66 1.26
N GLY A 83 1.82 5.62 1.06
CA GLY A 83 1.92 6.98 1.60
C GLY A 83 2.00 7.00 3.12
N LYS A 84 1.16 6.21 3.81
CA LYS A 84 1.22 6.06 5.28
C LYS A 84 2.55 5.47 5.73
N ALA A 85 3.01 4.40 5.09
CA ALA A 85 4.30 3.78 5.42
C ALA A 85 5.49 4.74 5.19
N LEU A 86 5.46 5.52 4.11
CA LEU A 86 6.47 6.56 3.84
C LEU A 86 6.43 7.67 4.90
N MET A 87 5.24 8.10 5.31
CA MET A 87 5.07 9.08 6.37
C MET A 87 5.61 8.56 7.72
N GLU A 88 5.26 7.33 8.10
CA GLU A 88 5.72 6.69 9.34
C GLU A 88 7.25 6.47 9.37
N SER A 89 7.85 6.14 8.23
CA SER A 89 9.31 6.04 8.08
C SER A 89 10.02 7.39 7.96
N GLY A 90 9.27 8.50 7.99
CA GLY A 90 9.81 9.86 7.94
C GLY A 90 10.21 10.36 6.54
N GLN A 91 9.88 9.62 5.48
CA GLN A 91 10.10 9.96 4.07
C GLN A 91 9.00 10.89 3.53
N LEU A 92 8.78 12.00 4.20
CA LEU A 92 7.63 12.89 4.00
C LEU A 92 7.50 13.41 2.56
N GLN A 93 8.61 13.78 1.90
CA GLN A 93 8.56 14.26 0.51
C GLN A 93 8.17 13.16 -0.48
N ARG A 94 8.57 11.91 -0.25
CA ARG A 94 8.11 10.78 -1.08
C ARG A 94 6.65 10.48 -0.80
N ALA A 95 6.24 10.51 0.48
CA ALA A 95 4.86 10.31 0.88
C ALA A 95 3.93 11.31 0.18
N GLN A 96 4.30 12.60 0.19
CA GLN A 96 3.53 13.67 -0.43
C GLN A 96 3.30 13.40 -1.93
N ARG A 97 4.36 13.12 -2.68
CA ARG A 97 4.25 12.85 -4.12
C ARG A 97 3.31 11.68 -4.43
N VAL A 98 3.49 10.55 -3.75
CA VAL A 98 2.66 9.34 -3.96
C VAL A 98 1.18 9.64 -3.71
N VAL A 99 0.89 10.39 -2.63
CA VAL A 99 -0.48 10.69 -2.23
C VAL A 99 -1.13 11.68 -3.19
N GLU A 100 -0.43 12.73 -3.59
CA GLU A 100 -0.92 13.74 -4.53
C GLU A 100 -1.18 13.14 -5.93
N ASP A 101 -0.25 12.31 -6.43
CA ASP A 101 -0.41 11.63 -7.72
C ASP A 101 -1.63 10.70 -7.71
N ALA A 102 -1.79 9.92 -6.63
CA ALA A 102 -2.95 9.03 -6.47
C ALA A 102 -4.27 9.78 -6.34
N GLU A 103 -4.28 10.92 -5.64
CA GLU A 103 -5.47 11.75 -5.49
C GLU A 103 -5.89 12.33 -6.85
N LEU A 104 -4.93 12.87 -7.60
CA LEU A 104 -5.17 13.46 -8.92
C LEU A 104 -5.73 12.43 -9.90
N ASP A 105 -5.15 11.22 -9.92
CA ASP A 105 -5.63 10.15 -10.79
C ASP A 105 -7.00 9.63 -10.35
N GLY A 106 -7.23 9.46 -9.05
CA GLY A 106 -8.56 9.09 -8.54
C GLY A 106 -9.66 10.08 -8.91
N ARG A 107 -9.36 11.39 -8.88
CA ARG A 107 -10.29 12.44 -9.33
C ARG A 107 -10.60 12.38 -10.83
N ARG A 108 -9.73 11.77 -11.66
CA ARG A 108 -9.93 11.59 -13.10
C ARG A 108 -10.70 10.33 -13.44
N GLU A 109 -10.51 9.26 -12.66
CA GLU A 109 -11.05 7.92 -12.94
C GLU A 109 -12.56 7.82 -12.75
N GLY A 110 -13.16 8.55 -11.80
CA GLY A 110 -14.62 8.58 -11.67
C GLY A 110 -15.14 9.05 -10.31
N ASP A 111 -16.46 9.10 -10.20
CA ASP A 111 -17.18 9.60 -9.01
C ASP A 111 -17.91 8.47 -8.23
N SER A 112 -17.44 7.24 -8.39
CA SER A 112 -17.94 6.11 -7.61
C SER A 112 -17.75 6.39 -6.11
N SER A 113 -18.65 5.85 -5.28
CA SER A 113 -18.57 6.04 -3.83
C SER A 113 -17.26 5.52 -3.24
N VAL A 114 -16.69 4.47 -3.86
CA VAL A 114 -15.39 3.90 -3.49
C VAL A 114 -14.27 4.87 -3.85
N MET A 115 -14.25 5.39 -5.08
CA MET A 115 -13.20 6.32 -5.50
C MET A 115 -13.23 7.62 -4.70
N ARG A 116 -14.42 8.18 -4.43
CA ARG A 116 -14.57 9.34 -3.55
C ARG A 116 -13.95 9.13 -2.19
N ARG A 117 -14.22 7.99 -1.55
CA ARG A 117 -13.64 7.64 -0.26
C ARG A 117 -12.10 7.61 -0.32
N TYR A 118 -11.52 7.02 -1.36
CA TYR A 118 -10.06 6.98 -1.50
C TYR A 118 -9.46 8.37 -1.73
N VAL A 119 -10.08 9.18 -2.59
CA VAL A 119 -9.65 10.57 -2.83
C VAL A 119 -9.73 11.41 -1.55
N GLU A 120 -10.80 11.26 -0.77
CA GLU A 120 -10.93 11.93 0.53
C GLU A 120 -9.82 11.49 1.51
N GLU A 121 -9.56 10.20 1.60
CA GLU A 121 -8.51 9.66 2.47
C GLU A 121 -7.11 10.12 2.04
N LEU A 122 -6.84 10.18 0.74
CA LEU A 122 -5.60 10.73 0.17
C LEU A 122 -5.45 12.23 0.48
N ALA A 123 -6.52 13.01 0.32
CA ALA A 123 -6.49 14.44 0.61
C ALA A 123 -6.20 14.71 2.10
N GLU A 124 -6.80 13.94 3.01
CA GLU A 124 -6.50 14.04 4.45
C GLU A 124 -5.06 13.63 4.78
N LEU A 125 -4.56 12.57 4.14
CA LEU A 125 -3.18 12.15 4.30
C LEU A 125 -2.18 13.20 3.78
N SER A 126 -2.49 13.84 2.65
CA SER A 126 -1.68 14.94 2.09
C SER A 126 -1.59 16.12 3.05
N LYS A 127 -2.72 16.52 3.68
CA LYS A 127 -2.74 17.55 4.73
C LYS A 127 -1.87 17.16 5.93
N LEU A 128 -1.97 15.91 6.39
CA LEU A 128 -1.16 15.42 7.52
C LEU A 128 0.34 15.47 7.20
N ILE A 129 0.75 15.04 6.01
CA ILE A 129 2.14 15.09 5.56
C ILE A 129 2.63 16.53 5.46
N SER A 130 1.83 17.42 4.88
CA SER A 130 2.16 18.85 4.75
C SER A 130 2.38 19.49 6.12
N ASN A 131 1.48 19.23 7.08
CA ASN A 131 1.63 19.71 8.46
C ASN A 131 2.88 19.16 9.15
N GLN A 132 3.34 17.96 8.82
CA GLN A 132 4.59 17.41 9.37
C GLN A 132 5.83 18.01 8.71
N LEU A 133 5.76 18.33 7.41
CA LEU A 133 6.83 19.00 6.68
C LEU A 133 7.07 20.42 7.19
N GLU A 134 6.00 21.17 7.46
CA GLU A 134 6.09 22.53 8.01
C GLU A 134 6.68 22.60 9.42
N LYS A 135 6.63 21.49 10.16
CA LYS A 135 7.15 21.38 11.53
C LYS A 135 8.61 20.92 11.62
N ARG A 136 9.25 20.60 10.48
CA ARG A 136 10.67 20.22 10.41
C ARG A 136 11.55 21.43 10.11
#